data_AF-A0A958S905-F1
#
_entry.id   AF-A0A958S905-F1
#
_cell.length_a   1.000
_cell.length_b   1.000
_cell.length_c   1.000
_cell.angle_alpha   90.00
_cell.angle_beta   90.00
_cell.angle_gamma   90.00
#
_symmetry.space_group_name_H-M   'P 1'
#
loop_
_entity.id
_entity.type
_entity.pdbx_description
1 polymer ?
#
loop_
_entity_poly.entity_id
_entity_poly.type
_entity_poly.pdbx_seq_one_letter_code
_entity_poly.pdbx_strand_id
1 'polypeptide(L)'
;QKQLTMKKLYKLFLGLMVVGTAANAQVVFQSNLSSWNAGLPTDMVGPATSLALGNITEVSADTYGTSAAQLKNTSTSHKRVTTFVYDVTPNETYEIKIWVKGLSGEIRTGYKNVTTTTYTYNSYFDMAVESNGSLVELMQTVTVAATCDSAEFILSLRSTDDVNDIILDSIYIGSTAPPVATPYTINQIQFTTTPPYDSPHNGEFVETTGIVTAVQYNGYYLQDGNGPWNGIFVLDFVNIPNIGDEVTISGNVEEYFNLTEIKNPTAYAVNSTGNTLPTPTVLTTLGANDEQYEGVLVKVNGATCTADTTVNGFGEWTINDGSGALVVDDKMYVFAPTQSVDYNVTGVMDYSFSVFKLLPRDMNDVVISTSIEEIKNIKVSVYPNPVKDNISFELSTNNYQVQIFDITGKTIKQASSLRNKLTLSTTELNNGIYFYSIFTKDGSLITTNKFIVAQ
;
A
#
# COMPACT_ATOMS: atom_id res chain seq x y z
N GLN A 1 40.55 -39.01 -14.38
CA GLN A 1 39.15 -38.59 -14.60
C GLN A 1 38.68 -37.90 -13.33
N LYS A 2 38.77 -36.57 -13.29
CA LYS A 2 38.58 -35.74 -12.08
C LYS A 2 37.24 -35.01 -12.17
N GLN A 3 36.56 -34.99 -11.03
CA GLN A 3 35.24 -34.42 -10.75
C GLN A 3 35.03 -33.00 -11.31
N LEU A 4 33.88 -32.77 -11.92
CA LEU A 4 33.34 -31.42 -12.18
C LEU A 4 32.77 -30.85 -10.88
N THR A 5 33.38 -29.78 -10.37
CA THR A 5 32.80 -28.90 -9.35
C THR A 5 32.01 -27.78 -10.04
N MET A 6 30.71 -27.71 -9.74
CA MET A 6 29.84 -26.59 -10.12
C MET A 6 30.32 -25.30 -9.44
N LYS A 7 30.68 -24.28 -10.24
CA LYS A 7 30.88 -22.91 -9.76
C LYS A 7 29.51 -22.24 -9.59
N LYS A 8 29.14 -21.94 -8.34
CA LYS A 8 28.04 -21.02 -8.03
C LYS A 8 28.44 -19.61 -8.48
N LEU A 9 27.63 -19.03 -9.36
CA LEU A 9 27.76 -17.66 -9.85
C LEU A 9 27.11 -16.74 -8.81
N TYR A 10 27.91 -16.14 -7.93
CA TYR A 10 27.44 -15.04 -7.09
C TYR A 10 27.32 -13.79 -7.98
N LYS A 11 26.09 -13.35 -8.24
CA LYS A 11 25.82 -12.02 -8.79
C LYS A 11 26.16 -11.02 -7.70
N LEU A 12 27.27 -10.31 -7.91
CA LEU A 12 27.70 -9.19 -7.09
C LEU A 12 26.70 -8.05 -7.31
N PHE A 13 25.84 -7.78 -6.34
CA PHE A 13 25.05 -6.55 -6.28
C PHE A 13 26.03 -5.39 -6.18
N LEU A 14 26.20 -4.66 -7.28
CA LEU A 14 26.90 -3.38 -7.26
C LEU A 14 25.92 -2.36 -6.67
N GLY A 15 25.78 -2.37 -5.35
CA GLY A 15 25.14 -1.28 -4.64
C GLY A 15 25.96 -0.02 -4.95
N LEU A 16 25.33 0.91 -5.67
CA LEU A 16 25.84 2.26 -5.80
C LEU A 16 25.83 2.84 -4.39
N MET A 17 26.95 2.69 -3.67
CA MET A 17 27.16 3.38 -2.41
C MET A 17 27.32 4.85 -2.78
N VAL A 18 26.18 5.54 -2.90
CA VAL A 18 26.14 6.99 -2.78
C VAL A 18 26.72 7.24 -1.40
N VAL A 19 27.98 7.68 -1.37
CA VAL A 19 28.53 8.33 -0.18
C VAL A 19 27.74 9.63 -0.08
N GLY A 20 26.54 9.52 0.46
CA GLY A 20 25.82 10.67 0.99
C GLY A 20 26.73 11.20 2.07
N THR A 21 27.37 12.34 1.79
CA THR A 21 27.85 13.19 2.86
C THR A 21 26.65 13.37 3.76
N ALA A 22 26.64 12.75 4.94
CA ALA A 22 25.59 12.94 5.91
C ALA A 22 25.48 14.46 6.10
N ALA A 23 24.40 15.05 5.57
CA ALA A 23 24.03 16.41 5.91
C ALA A 23 23.73 16.34 7.40
N ASN A 24 24.67 16.80 8.23
CA ASN A 24 24.38 16.93 9.64
C ASN A 24 23.32 18.03 9.74
N ALA A 25 22.23 17.78 10.46
CA ALA A 25 21.26 18.81 10.77
C ALA A 25 22.02 20.00 11.41
N GLN A 26 22.03 21.14 10.73
CA GLN A 26 22.73 22.33 11.16
C GLN A 26 21.69 23.32 11.67
N VAL A 27 21.74 23.66 12.95
CA VAL A 27 21.01 24.84 13.44
C VAL A 27 21.75 26.08 12.93
N VAL A 28 21.07 26.86 12.09
CA VAL A 28 21.62 28.10 11.53
C VAL A 28 21.31 29.28 12.41
N PHE A 29 20.09 29.33 12.95
CA PHE A 29 19.65 30.41 13.82
C PHE A 29 18.63 29.89 14.82
N GLN A 30 18.76 30.33 16.06
CA GLN A 30 17.75 30.10 17.10
C GLN A 30 17.70 31.31 18.01
N SER A 31 16.49 31.78 18.30
CA SER A 31 16.25 32.90 19.19
C SER A 31 14.96 32.68 19.97
N ASN A 32 14.98 33.05 21.25
CA ASN A 32 13.79 33.20 22.09
C ASN A 32 13.48 34.69 22.36
N LEU A 33 14.03 35.59 21.53
CA LEU A 33 13.87 37.04 21.56
C LEU A 33 14.01 37.70 22.93
N SER A 34 14.80 37.12 23.84
CA SER A 34 14.94 37.63 25.21
C SER A 34 16.05 38.66 25.39
N SER A 35 16.85 38.93 24.35
CA SER A 35 17.99 39.86 24.40
C SER A 35 17.74 41.07 23.51
N TRP A 36 17.66 42.25 24.14
CA TRP A 36 17.36 43.51 23.47
C TRP A 36 18.41 44.58 23.79
N ASN A 37 18.74 45.40 22.79
CA ASN A 37 19.63 46.55 22.96
C ASN A 37 19.10 47.73 22.14
N ALA A 38 19.04 48.90 22.76
CA ALA A 38 18.49 50.13 22.16
C ALA A 38 17.10 49.94 21.53
N GLY A 39 16.26 49.08 22.12
CA GLY A 39 14.89 48.84 21.68
C GLY A 39 14.75 47.90 20.48
N LEU A 40 15.79 47.13 20.13
CA LEU A 40 15.75 46.12 19.08
C LEU A 40 16.30 44.77 19.58
N PRO A 41 15.83 43.62 19.03
CA PRO A 41 16.42 42.32 19.34
C PRO A 41 17.88 42.28 18.89
N THR A 42 18.78 41.76 19.73
CA THR A 42 20.24 41.78 19.46
C THR A 42 20.70 40.81 18.38
N ASP A 43 19.88 39.80 18.07
CA ASP A 43 20.16 38.68 17.18
C ASP A 43 19.30 38.72 15.89
N MET A 44 18.48 39.76 15.73
CA MET A 44 17.70 40.04 14.52
C MET A 44 18.02 41.44 13.97
N VAL A 45 17.20 41.89 13.01
CA VAL A 45 17.30 43.21 12.37
C VAL A 45 18.55 43.31 11.49
N GLY A 46 18.75 42.29 10.65
CA GLY A 46 19.86 42.27 9.69
C GLY A 46 19.73 43.30 8.56
N PRO A 47 20.78 43.45 7.72
CA PRO A 47 20.87 44.47 6.68
C PRO A 47 19.70 44.53 5.68
N ALA A 48 19.00 43.42 5.43
CA ALA A 48 17.85 43.36 4.53
C ALA A 48 16.50 43.70 5.19
N THR A 49 16.51 44.03 6.48
CA THR A 49 15.35 44.54 7.20
C THR A 49 14.85 45.82 6.56
N SER A 50 13.54 45.88 6.31
CA SER A 50 12.86 47.02 5.66
C SER A 50 11.67 47.54 6.46
N LEU A 51 11.28 46.83 7.51
CA LEU A 51 10.35 47.36 8.51
C LEU A 51 11.02 48.55 9.21
N ALA A 52 10.27 49.64 9.40
CA ALA A 52 10.78 50.78 10.15
C ALA A 52 11.11 50.34 11.58
N LEU A 53 12.26 50.74 12.10
CA LEU A 53 12.73 50.27 13.42
C LEU A 53 11.77 50.64 14.55
N GLY A 54 11.09 51.79 14.46
CA GLY A 54 10.05 52.18 15.42
C GLY A 54 8.75 51.36 15.35
N ASN A 55 8.65 50.43 14.40
CA ASN A 55 7.55 49.46 14.30
C ASN A 55 7.95 48.07 14.83
N ILE A 56 9.10 47.96 15.50
CA ILE A 56 9.54 46.79 16.24
C ILE A 56 9.53 47.20 17.71
N THR A 57 8.68 46.58 18.51
CA THR A 57 8.50 46.92 19.93
C THR A 57 8.73 45.69 20.78
N GLU A 58 9.54 45.83 21.84
CA GLU A 58 9.70 44.78 22.85
C GLU A 58 8.42 44.67 23.70
N VAL A 59 7.88 43.47 23.81
CA VAL A 59 6.75 43.12 24.66
C VAL A 59 7.09 41.90 25.51
N SER A 60 6.32 41.63 26.56
CA SER A 60 6.53 40.42 27.36
C SER A 60 6.21 39.16 26.55
N ALA A 61 7.06 38.14 26.65
CA ALA A 61 6.80 36.83 26.05
C ALA A 61 5.65 36.11 26.76
N ASP A 62 4.87 35.33 26.01
CA ASP A 62 3.81 34.48 26.57
C ASP A 62 4.38 33.18 27.11
N THR A 63 5.41 32.62 26.47
CA THR A 63 5.90 31.27 26.78
C THR A 63 7.42 31.16 26.78
N TYR A 64 8.11 31.65 25.74
CA TYR A 64 9.53 31.34 25.55
C TYR A 64 10.44 32.51 25.93
N GLY A 65 11.19 32.35 27.02
CA GLY A 65 12.08 33.42 27.46
C GLY A 65 11.33 34.56 28.16
N THR A 66 11.85 35.78 28.08
CA THR A 66 11.32 36.94 28.82
C THR A 66 10.63 37.98 27.96
N SER A 67 11.03 38.08 26.69
CA SER A 67 10.60 39.14 25.78
C SER A 67 10.26 38.57 24.40
N ALA A 68 9.35 39.25 23.72
CA ALA A 68 8.89 38.96 22.36
C ALA A 68 8.88 40.28 21.54
N ALA A 69 8.78 40.18 20.22
CA ALA A 69 8.74 41.32 19.32
C ALA A 69 7.33 41.53 18.75
N GLN A 70 6.71 42.67 19.07
CA GLN A 70 5.51 43.15 18.38
C GLN A 70 5.92 43.89 17.09
N LEU A 71 5.34 43.49 15.96
CA LEU A 71 5.73 43.92 14.62
C LEU A 71 4.56 44.58 13.89
N LYS A 72 4.70 45.88 13.59
CA LYS A 72 3.63 46.70 12.99
C LYS A 72 3.84 47.02 11.52
N ASN A 73 2.94 46.57 10.64
CA ASN A 73 2.87 47.02 9.26
C ASN A 73 1.42 47.00 8.73
N THR A 74 0.72 48.13 8.87
CA THR A 74 -0.69 48.28 8.44
C THR A 74 -0.86 48.39 6.91
N SER A 75 0.24 48.54 6.16
CA SER A 75 0.21 48.58 4.70
C SER A 75 -0.03 47.20 4.10
N THR A 76 -0.73 47.14 2.97
CA THR A 76 -0.84 45.93 2.13
C THR A 76 0.46 45.60 1.39
N SER A 77 1.42 46.55 1.35
CA SER A 77 2.77 46.29 0.89
C SER A 77 3.60 45.68 2.01
N HIS A 78 4.25 44.57 1.71
CA HIS A 78 5.01 43.84 2.72
C HIS A 78 6.29 44.57 3.15
N LYS A 79 6.66 44.33 4.41
CA LYS A 79 7.94 44.70 5.00
C LYS A 79 8.62 43.46 5.55
N ARG A 80 9.91 43.57 5.84
CA ARG A 80 10.75 42.47 6.32
C ARG A 80 11.42 42.82 7.63
N VAL A 81 11.51 41.84 8.51
CA VAL A 81 12.50 41.74 9.57
C VAL A 81 13.36 40.53 9.24
N THR A 82 14.68 40.68 9.27
CA THR A 82 15.60 39.62 8.86
C THR A 82 16.55 39.23 9.97
N THR A 83 17.06 38.00 9.90
CA THR A 83 18.25 37.60 10.65
C THR A 83 19.47 38.38 10.13
N PHE A 84 20.59 38.31 10.85
CA PHE A 84 21.89 38.61 10.25
C PHE A 84 22.26 37.60 9.16
N VAL A 85 23.41 37.83 8.51
CA VAL A 85 23.93 36.93 7.49
C VAL A 85 24.45 35.66 8.15
N TYR A 86 24.02 34.51 7.64
CA TYR A 86 24.54 33.20 8.01
C TYR A 86 25.02 32.44 6.78
N ASP A 87 26.04 31.61 6.97
CA ASP A 87 26.48 30.67 5.95
C ASP A 87 25.43 29.57 5.77
N VAL A 88 25.15 29.22 4.53
CA VAL A 88 24.19 28.16 4.14
C VAL A 88 24.82 27.26 3.09
N THR A 89 24.37 26.01 3.03
CA THR A 89 24.83 25.04 2.05
C THR A 89 24.00 25.19 0.77
N PRO A 90 24.60 25.41 -0.41
CA PRO A 90 23.85 25.52 -1.65
C PRO A 90 22.98 24.27 -1.94
N ASN A 91 21.76 24.47 -2.43
CA ASN A 91 20.71 23.45 -2.64
C ASN A 91 20.14 22.80 -1.38
N GLU A 92 20.56 23.20 -0.19
CA GLU A 92 20.02 22.67 1.06
C GLU A 92 18.64 23.26 1.36
N THR A 93 17.78 22.46 2.00
CA THR A 93 16.48 22.93 2.49
C THR A 93 16.55 23.23 3.98
N TYR A 94 16.11 24.44 4.34
CA TYR A 94 16.05 24.92 5.70
C TYR A 94 14.60 24.99 6.17
N GLU A 95 14.35 24.44 7.34
CA GLU A 95 13.09 24.60 8.06
C GLU A 95 13.14 25.90 8.87
N ILE A 96 12.05 26.68 8.82
CA ILE A 96 11.85 27.92 9.57
C ILE A 96 10.61 27.73 10.43
N LYS A 97 10.80 27.60 11.74
CA LYS A 97 9.75 27.52 12.75
C LYS A 97 9.65 28.83 13.51
N ILE A 98 8.45 29.36 13.64
CA ILE A 98 8.17 30.62 14.34
C ILE A 98 7.00 30.46 15.28
N TRP A 99 7.17 30.89 16.53
CA TRP A 99 6.10 31.04 17.50
C TRP A 99 5.53 32.45 17.38
N VAL A 100 4.28 32.56 16.94
CA VAL A 100 3.63 33.83 16.63
C VAL A 100 2.20 33.90 17.14
N LYS A 101 1.72 35.11 17.42
CA LYS A 101 0.30 35.39 17.62
C LYS A 101 -0.15 36.68 16.95
N GLY A 102 -1.43 36.75 16.60
CA GLY A 102 -2.06 37.95 16.07
C GLY A 102 -3.55 37.75 15.82
N LEU A 103 -4.32 38.84 15.86
CA LEU A 103 -5.75 38.84 15.51
C LEU A 103 -6.00 39.27 14.05
N SER A 104 -4.97 39.77 13.38
CA SER A 104 -5.01 40.29 12.01
C SER A 104 -3.58 40.40 11.46
N GLY A 105 -3.48 40.49 10.14
CA GLY A 105 -2.21 40.58 9.42
C GLY A 105 -1.82 39.27 8.75
N GLU A 106 -0.91 39.39 7.79
CA GLU A 106 -0.41 38.27 7.03
C GLU A 106 1.10 38.17 7.24
N ILE A 107 1.60 36.96 7.46
CA ILE A 107 3.02 36.67 7.68
C ILE A 107 3.51 35.55 6.77
N ARG A 108 4.78 35.59 6.38
CA ARG A 108 5.45 34.51 5.66
C ARG A 108 6.94 34.53 5.93
N THR A 109 7.57 33.41 5.62
CA THR A 109 9.02 33.27 5.69
C THR A 109 9.66 33.36 4.30
N GLY A 110 10.98 33.47 4.28
CA GLY A 110 11.77 33.51 3.05
C GLY A 110 13.26 33.62 3.34
N TYR A 111 14.04 33.84 2.29
CA TYR A 111 15.46 34.19 2.44
C TYR A 111 15.88 35.18 1.36
N LYS A 112 16.93 35.95 1.67
CA LYS A 112 17.68 36.74 0.71
C LYS A 112 19.00 36.04 0.46
N ASN A 113 19.28 35.71 -0.80
CA ASN A 113 20.61 35.30 -1.22
C ASN A 113 21.54 36.52 -1.16
N VAL A 114 22.56 36.48 -0.32
CA VAL A 114 23.47 37.62 -0.12
C VAL A 114 24.32 37.88 -1.36
N THR A 115 24.79 36.81 -2.01
CA THR A 115 25.64 36.84 -3.21
C THR A 115 24.92 37.43 -4.43
N THR A 116 23.67 37.02 -4.68
CA THR A 116 22.90 37.49 -5.85
C THR A 116 21.94 38.64 -5.55
N THR A 117 21.76 38.99 -4.26
CA THR A 117 20.77 39.97 -3.77
C THR A 117 19.31 39.63 -4.08
N THR A 118 19.04 38.39 -4.51
CA THR A 118 17.69 37.92 -4.83
C THR A 118 16.93 37.55 -3.57
N TYR A 119 15.60 37.67 -3.63
CA TYR A 119 14.70 37.35 -2.53
C TYR A 119 13.74 36.24 -2.94
N THR A 120 13.61 35.24 -2.09
CA THR A 120 12.65 34.14 -2.24
C THR A 120 11.70 34.17 -1.05
N TYR A 121 10.41 33.97 -1.31
CA TYR A 121 9.37 34.02 -0.29
C TYR A 121 8.40 32.85 -0.44
N ASN A 122 7.91 32.38 0.70
CA ASN A 122 6.79 31.46 0.75
C ASN A 122 5.44 32.17 0.55
N SER A 123 4.36 31.38 0.59
CA SER A 123 2.99 31.88 0.68
C SER A 123 2.72 32.50 2.06
N TYR A 124 1.73 33.39 2.12
CA TYR A 124 1.29 34.02 3.36
C TYR A 124 0.42 33.07 4.19
N PHE A 125 0.62 33.13 5.50
CA PHE A 125 -0.35 32.74 6.53
C PHE A 125 -1.21 33.96 6.90
N ASP A 126 -2.50 33.74 7.13
CA ASP A 126 -3.41 34.74 7.68
C ASP A 126 -3.50 34.56 9.20
N MET A 127 -3.05 35.56 9.96
CA MET A 127 -2.99 35.46 11.42
C MET A 127 -4.37 35.38 12.08
N ALA A 128 -5.42 35.91 11.44
CA ALA A 128 -6.78 35.76 11.96
C ALA A 128 -7.25 34.29 11.89
N VAL A 129 -6.73 33.52 10.94
CA VAL A 129 -7.05 32.11 10.74
C VAL A 129 -6.13 31.23 11.58
N GLU A 130 -4.82 31.41 11.47
CA GLU A 130 -3.84 30.49 12.05
C GLU A 130 -3.70 30.64 13.56
N SER A 131 -3.70 31.88 14.06
CA SER A 131 -3.45 32.18 15.48
C SER A 131 -4.70 32.57 16.23
N ASN A 132 -5.55 33.40 15.62
CA ASN A 132 -6.73 34.00 16.25
C ASN A 132 -6.43 34.55 17.66
N GLY A 133 -5.30 35.23 17.80
CA GLY A 133 -4.82 35.84 19.04
C GLY A 133 -4.11 34.91 20.02
N SER A 134 -4.03 33.60 19.75
CA SER A 134 -3.32 32.62 20.58
C SER A 134 -1.92 32.33 20.03
N LEU A 135 -0.95 32.07 20.90
CA LEU A 135 0.40 31.71 20.47
C LEU A 135 0.38 30.33 19.79
N VAL A 136 0.87 30.29 18.55
CA VAL A 136 0.94 29.07 17.73
C VAL A 136 2.32 28.94 17.08
N GLU A 137 2.75 27.72 16.80
CA GLU A 137 3.94 27.46 15.98
C GLU A 137 3.52 27.38 14.50
N LEU A 138 4.11 28.22 13.65
CA LEU A 138 4.02 28.11 12.20
C LEU A 138 5.35 27.61 11.65
N MET A 139 5.27 26.74 10.64
CA MET A 139 6.44 26.15 9.99
C MET A 139 6.35 26.30 8.47
N GLN A 140 7.46 26.72 7.87
CA GLN A 140 7.67 26.74 6.42
C GLN A 140 9.10 26.33 6.11
N THR A 141 9.34 25.78 4.91
CA THR A 141 10.67 25.44 4.43
C THR A 141 11.13 26.39 3.33
N VAL A 142 12.44 26.54 3.16
CA VAL A 142 13.06 27.23 2.02
C VAL A 142 14.24 26.41 1.49
N THR A 143 14.27 26.15 0.19
CA THR A 143 15.44 25.57 -0.47
C THR A 143 16.32 26.69 -1.01
N VAL A 144 17.56 26.78 -0.55
CA VAL A 144 18.49 27.82 -1.01
C VAL A 144 19.08 27.44 -2.37
N ALA A 145 19.19 28.41 -3.28
CA ALA A 145 19.66 28.15 -4.64
C ALA A 145 21.10 27.58 -4.67
N ALA A 146 21.47 26.87 -5.73
CA ALA A 146 22.83 26.37 -5.97
C ALA A 146 23.93 27.44 -5.94
N THR A 147 23.57 28.71 -6.08
CA THR A 147 24.47 29.88 -6.01
C THR A 147 24.40 30.61 -4.66
N CYS A 148 23.78 30.03 -3.64
CA CYS A 148 23.58 30.64 -2.34
C CYS A 148 24.44 29.92 -1.30
N ASP A 149 25.55 30.54 -0.92
CA ASP A 149 26.45 30.11 0.15
C ASP A 149 26.25 30.91 1.45
N SER A 150 25.50 32.02 1.38
CA SER A 150 25.16 32.87 2.51
C SER A 150 23.78 33.51 2.34
N ALA A 151 23.01 33.55 3.42
CA ALA A 151 21.63 34.03 3.41
C ALA A 151 21.28 34.90 4.64
N GLU A 152 20.37 35.84 4.43
CA GLU A 152 19.58 36.44 5.52
C GLU A 152 18.18 35.81 5.46
N PHE A 153 17.74 35.17 6.54
CA PHE A 153 16.40 34.62 6.61
C PHE A 153 15.40 35.72 6.94
N ILE A 154 14.20 35.60 6.39
CA ILE A 154 13.22 36.67 6.34
C ILE A 154 11.95 36.24 7.06
N LEU A 155 11.49 37.10 7.95
CA LEU A 155 10.10 37.21 8.36
C LEU A 155 9.50 38.39 7.59
N SER A 156 8.44 38.14 6.81
CA SER A 156 7.77 39.19 6.05
C SER A 156 6.31 39.31 6.42
N LEU A 157 5.89 40.53 6.71
CA LEU A 157 4.56 40.83 7.20
C LEU A 157 3.88 42.01 6.48
N ARG A 158 2.54 42.01 6.49
CA ARG A 158 1.68 43.09 5.98
C ARG A 158 0.32 43.09 6.66
N SER A 159 -0.45 44.16 6.42
CA SER A 159 -1.87 44.27 6.77
C SER A 159 -2.19 44.07 8.27
N THR A 160 -1.29 44.47 9.18
CA THR A 160 -1.53 44.38 10.63
C THR A 160 -2.56 45.43 11.10
N ASP A 161 -3.09 45.28 12.33
CA ASP A 161 -4.26 46.04 12.81
C ASP A 161 -3.95 47.35 13.57
N ASP A 162 -2.68 47.69 13.83
CA ASP A 162 -2.27 48.85 14.65
C ASP A 162 -2.78 48.83 16.10
N VAL A 163 -3.27 47.68 16.57
CA VAL A 163 -3.80 47.53 17.94
C VAL A 163 -3.07 46.40 18.65
N ASN A 164 -3.14 45.20 18.09
CA ASN A 164 -2.49 44.02 18.63
C ASN A 164 -1.24 43.67 17.83
N ASP A 165 -1.27 44.00 16.53
CA ASP A 165 -0.26 43.66 15.53
C ASP A 165 0.15 42.18 15.61
N ILE A 166 1.25 41.79 14.97
CA ILE A 166 1.77 40.43 15.06
C ILE A 166 2.85 40.39 16.15
N ILE A 167 2.73 39.49 17.11
CA ILE A 167 3.75 39.24 18.14
C ILE A 167 4.50 37.97 17.76
N LEU A 168 5.82 38.09 17.66
CA LEU A 168 6.77 37.02 17.41
C LEU A 168 7.55 36.72 18.69
N ASP A 169 7.63 35.45 19.08
CA ASP A 169 8.26 35.02 20.33
C ASP A 169 9.56 34.25 20.06
N SER A 170 9.46 33.01 19.57
CA SER A 170 10.61 32.13 19.33
C SER A 170 10.77 31.83 17.85
N ILE A 171 12.03 31.71 17.41
CA ILE A 171 12.42 31.41 16.04
C ILE A 171 13.46 30.30 16.06
N TYR A 172 13.26 29.31 15.20
CA TYR A 172 14.23 28.28 14.91
C TYR A 172 14.41 28.16 13.40
N ILE A 173 15.67 28.10 12.97
CA ILE A 173 16.07 27.89 11.58
C ILE A 173 17.19 26.86 11.58
N GLY A 174 16.98 25.75 10.89
CA GLY A 174 18.01 24.74 10.71
C GLY A 174 17.85 24.01 9.39
N SER A 175 18.95 23.47 8.86
CA SER A 175 18.82 22.47 7.82
C SER A 175 18.21 21.22 8.43
N THR A 176 17.13 20.75 7.82
CA THR A 176 16.74 19.37 8.03
C THR A 176 17.62 18.56 7.10
N ALA A 177 18.48 17.70 7.65
CA ALA A 177 18.97 16.59 6.85
C ALA A 177 17.73 15.90 6.25
N PRO A 178 17.68 15.64 4.93
CA PRO A 178 16.66 14.75 4.40
C PRO A 178 16.66 13.49 5.27
N PRO A 179 15.51 13.00 5.74
CA PRO A 179 15.49 11.79 6.54
C PRO A 179 16.21 10.71 5.73
N VAL A 180 17.25 10.12 6.33
CA VAL A 180 18.02 9.06 5.66
C VAL A 180 17.15 7.82 5.70
N ALA A 181 16.68 7.39 4.53
CA ALA A 181 15.86 6.19 4.42
C ALA A 181 16.68 4.98 4.86
N THR A 182 16.12 4.18 5.77
CA THR A 182 16.75 2.91 6.17
C THR A 182 16.25 1.81 5.22
N PRO A 183 17.15 1.08 4.52
CA PRO A 183 16.72 0.08 3.56
C PRO A 183 16.20 -1.18 4.26
N TYR A 184 14.97 -1.57 3.95
CA TYR A 184 14.33 -2.79 4.43
C TYR A 184 13.63 -3.52 3.28
N THR A 185 13.59 -4.85 3.35
CA THR A 185 12.68 -5.64 2.53
C THR A 185 11.24 -5.43 3.02
N ILE A 186 10.23 -5.63 2.16
CA ILE A 186 8.82 -5.56 2.57
C ILE A 186 8.56 -6.58 3.68
N ASN A 187 9.15 -7.77 3.59
CA ASN A 187 9.10 -8.76 4.67
C ASN A 187 9.61 -8.23 6.03
N GLN A 188 10.65 -7.41 6.05
CA GLN A 188 11.15 -6.84 7.31
C GLN A 188 10.21 -5.77 7.85
N ILE A 189 9.61 -4.97 6.96
CA ILE A 189 8.60 -3.96 7.32
C ILE A 189 7.36 -4.64 7.90
N GLN A 190 6.93 -5.75 7.33
CA GLN A 190 5.65 -6.39 7.63
C GLN A 190 5.72 -7.44 8.75
N PHE A 191 6.78 -8.26 8.80
CA PHE A 191 6.81 -9.43 9.67
C PHE A 191 6.75 -9.08 11.17
N THR A 192 5.67 -9.52 11.80
CA THR A 192 5.51 -9.46 13.26
C THR A 192 4.69 -10.65 13.76
N THR A 193 4.93 -11.05 15.00
CA THR A 193 4.19 -12.14 15.66
C THR A 193 3.46 -11.67 16.91
N THR A 194 3.50 -10.37 17.20
CA THR A 194 3.01 -9.82 18.46
C THR A 194 1.77 -8.97 18.20
N PRO A 195 0.58 -9.36 18.68
CA PRO A 195 -0.62 -8.51 18.64
C PRO A 195 -0.32 -7.11 19.20
N PRO A 196 -0.80 -6.03 18.57
CA PRO A 196 -1.81 -5.97 17.52
C PRO A 196 -1.35 -6.30 16.09
N TYR A 197 -0.12 -6.79 15.92
CA TYR A 197 0.53 -7.09 14.64
C TYR A 197 0.92 -5.85 13.83
N ASP A 198 1.12 -4.73 14.51
CA ASP A 198 1.73 -3.54 13.91
C ASP A 198 3.16 -3.84 13.40
N SER A 199 3.53 -3.18 12.31
CA SER A 199 4.87 -3.17 11.77
C SER A 199 5.92 -2.84 12.86
N PRO A 200 7.02 -3.62 12.95
CA PRO A 200 8.15 -3.26 13.81
C PRO A 200 8.86 -1.96 13.39
N HIS A 201 8.52 -1.43 12.21
CA HIS A 201 9.08 -0.21 11.63
C HIS A 201 8.05 0.93 11.56
N ASN A 202 6.90 0.82 12.24
CA ASN A 202 5.90 1.88 12.29
C ASN A 202 6.51 3.22 12.75
N GLY A 203 6.30 4.28 11.97
CA GLY A 203 6.85 5.62 12.17
C GLY A 203 8.27 5.81 11.63
N GLU A 204 8.95 4.77 11.14
CA GLU A 204 10.26 4.90 10.52
C GLU A 204 10.17 5.36 9.06
N PHE A 205 11.18 6.13 8.64
CA PHE A 205 11.37 6.51 7.24
C PHE A 205 12.28 5.48 6.56
N VAL A 206 11.71 4.72 5.63
CA VAL A 206 12.33 3.51 5.05
C VAL A 206 12.52 3.63 3.55
N GLU A 207 13.45 2.85 3.01
CA GLU A 207 13.56 2.57 1.57
C GLU A 207 13.21 1.10 1.32
N THR A 208 12.36 0.82 0.33
CA THR A 208 12.04 -0.55 -0.06
C THR A 208 11.86 -0.68 -1.57
N THR A 209 11.98 -1.91 -2.07
CA THR A 209 11.85 -2.25 -3.50
C THR A 209 10.93 -3.44 -3.69
N GLY A 210 10.02 -3.37 -4.67
CA GLY A 210 9.10 -4.46 -4.98
C GLY A 210 8.46 -4.34 -6.36
N ILE A 211 7.77 -5.40 -6.77
CA ILE A 211 6.94 -5.46 -7.97
C ILE A 211 5.54 -4.95 -7.65
N VAL A 212 5.03 -4.06 -8.48
CA VAL A 212 3.65 -3.57 -8.39
C VAL A 212 2.67 -4.67 -8.78
N THR A 213 1.85 -5.14 -7.83
CA THR A 213 0.90 -6.26 -8.02
C THR A 213 -0.53 -5.82 -8.28
N ALA A 214 -0.90 -4.63 -7.81
CA ALA A 214 -2.19 -3.99 -8.02
C ALA A 214 -2.05 -2.45 -7.94
N VAL A 215 -2.95 -1.72 -8.59
CA VAL A 215 -2.99 -0.24 -8.60
C VAL A 215 -4.43 0.20 -8.34
N GLN A 216 -4.61 1.20 -7.48
CA GLN A 216 -5.90 1.82 -7.17
C GLN A 216 -5.81 3.35 -7.22
N TYR A 217 -6.93 4.04 -7.00
CA TYR A 217 -7.02 5.49 -7.21
C TYR A 217 -6.12 6.34 -6.29
N ASN A 218 -5.75 5.81 -5.12
CA ASN A 218 -4.97 6.48 -4.08
C ASN A 218 -3.60 5.81 -3.84
N GLY A 219 -3.18 4.87 -4.68
CA GLY A 219 -1.92 4.17 -4.46
C GLY A 219 -1.81 2.84 -5.19
N TYR A 220 -0.91 1.99 -4.72
CA TYR A 220 -0.60 0.70 -5.34
C TYR A 220 -0.07 -0.30 -4.31
N TYR A 221 -0.11 -1.59 -4.65
CA TYR A 221 0.42 -2.67 -3.82
C TYR A 221 1.76 -3.12 -4.36
N LEU A 222 2.76 -3.27 -3.47
CA LEU A 222 4.08 -3.79 -3.79
C LEU A 222 4.29 -5.17 -3.17
N GLN A 223 5.01 -6.03 -3.89
CA GLN A 223 5.53 -7.28 -3.35
C GLN A 223 6.99 -7.52 -3.72
N ASP A 224 7.79 -7.98 -2.77
CA ASP A 224 9.21 -8.34 -2.96
C ASP A 224 9.46 -9.86 -2.88
N GLY A 225 8.39 -10.64 -2.74
CA GLY A 225 8.42 -12.10 -2.63
C GLY A 225 7.04 -12.74 -2.80
N ASN A 226 7.00 -14.07 -2.72
CA ASN A 226 5.76 -14.85 -2.70
C ASN A 226 5.38 -15.20 -1.26
N GLY A 227 4.08 -15.28 -0.97
CA GLY A 227 3.61 -15.77 0.33
C GLY A 227 3.64 -14.71 1.44
N PRO A 228 3.54 -15.16 2.70
CA PRO A 228 3.18 -14.29 3.81
C PRO A 228 4.20 -13.17 4.06
N TRP A 229 3.72 -12.00 4.45
CA TRP A 229 4.44 -10.79 4.81
C TRP A 229 5.25 -10.15 3.68
N ASN A 230 5.07 -10.55 2.42
CA ASN A 230 5.83 -9.97 1.32
C ASN A 230 5.07 -8.87 0.58
N GLY A 231 3.88 -8.47 1.05
CA GLY A 231 3.03 -7.47 0.42
C GLY A 231 2.88 -6.22 1.28
N ILE A 232 2.73 -5.04 0.67
CA ILE A 232 2.46 -3.79 1.37
C ILE A 232 1.67 -2.84 0.48
N PHE A 233 0.76 -2.09 1.08
CA PHE A 233 0.08 -0.99 0.40
C PHE A 233 0.94 0.28 0.45
N VAL A 234 1.02 1.00 -0.66
CA VAL A 234 1.68 2.29 -0.77
C VAL A 234 0.63 3.35 -1.06
N LEU A 235 0.37 4.24 -0.10
CA LEU A 235 -0.52 5.39 -0.26
C LEU A 235 0.23 6.49 -1.01
N ASP A 236 -0.10 6.68 -2.28
CA ASP A 236 0.58 7.61 -3.18
C ASP A 236 -0.41 8.17 -4.21
N PHE A 237 -0.60 9.49 -4.18
CA PHE A 237 -1.45 10.23 -5.13
C PHE A 237 -0.66 10.87 -6.28
N VAL A 238 0.67 10.73 -6.27
CA VAL A 238 1.58 11.41 -7.19
C VAL A 238 2.11 10.44 -8.24
N ASN A 239 2.66 9.30 -7.81
CA ASN A 239 3.26 8.33 -8.72
C ASN A 239 2.24 7.26 -9.12
N ILE A 240 2.11 7.02 -10.44
CA ILE A 240 1.13 6.09 -11.02
C ILE A 240 1.87 4.98 -11.78
N PRO A 241 2.37 3.94 -11.09
CA PRO A 241 3.03 2.80 -11.75
C PRO A 241 2.07 1.95 -12.58
N ASN A 242 2.65 1.08 -13.42
CA ASN A 242 1.91 -0.02 -14.03
C ASN A 242 2.13 -1.32 -13.23
N ILE A 243 1.12 -2.20 -13.25
CA ILE A 243 1.27 -3.57 -12.75
C ILE A 243 2.43 -4.26 -13.47
N GLY A 244 3.35 -4.86 -12.71
CA GLY A 244 4.58 -5.47 -13.21
C GLY A 244 5.81 -4.55 -13.25
N ASP A 245 5.68 -3.27 -12.91
CA ASP A 245 6.83 -2.40 -12.70
C ASP A 245 7.55 -2.78 -11.39
N GLU A 246 8.89 -2.84 -11.41
CA GLU A 246 9.72 -2.92 -10.20
C GLU A 246 10.12 -1.51 -9.81
N VAL A 247 9.74 -1.09 -8.61
CA VAL A 247 9.97 0.28 -8.12
C VAL A 247 10.71 0.27 -6.80
N THR A 248 11.60 1.24 -6.62
CA THR A 248 12.21 1.59 -5.33
C THR A 248 11.58 2.88 -4.84
N ILE A 249 11.14 2.89 -3.58
CA ILE A 249 10.50 4.04 -2.96
C ILE A 249 11.11 4.35 -1.60
N SER A 250 11.04 5.63 -1.20
CA SER A 250 11.33 6.05 0.18
C SER A 250 10.16 6.81 0.78
N GLY A 251 9.65 6.35 1.93
CA GLY A 251 8.45 6.89 2.58
C GLY A 251 8.39 6.50 4.06
N ASN A 252 7.40 7.03 4.77
CA ASN A 252 7.16 6.65 6.17
C ASN A 252 6.28 5.40 6.22
N VAL A 253 6.63 4.45 7.08
CA VAL A 253 5.72 3.36 7.45
C VAL A 253 4.70 3.89 8.46
N GLU A 254 3.41 3.61 8.25
CA GLU A 254 2.32 4.04 9.12
C GLU A 254 1.32 2.90 9.33
N GLU A 255 0.84 2.77 10.56
CA GLU A 255 -0.36 1.98 10.88
C GLU A 255 -1.61 2.86 10.72
N TYR A 256 -2.35 2.67 9.63
CA TYR A 256 -3.58 3.41 9.37
C TYR A 256 -4.81 2.54 9.67
N PHE A 257 -5.35 2.67 10.89
CA PHE A 257 -6.44 1.80 11.37
C PHE A 257 -6.11 0.29 11.28
N ASN A 258 -4.88 -0.08 11.66
CA ASN A 258 -4.33 -1.44 11.61
C ASN A 258 -4.07 -1.96 10.18
N LEU A 259 -3.98 -1.07 9.19
CA LEU A 259 -3.39 -1.39 7.89
C LEU A 259 -1.95 -0.84 7.89
N THR A 260 -0.96 -1.69 7.65
CA THR A 260 0.43 -1.24 7.47
C THR A 260 0.60 -0.67 6.06
N GLU A 261 0.92 0.62 5.96
CA GLU A 261 1.14 1.31 4.69
C GLU A 261 2.48 2.07 4.64
N ILE A 262 3.02 2.25 3.42
CA ILE A 262 4.05 3.28 3.16
C ILE A 262 3.35 4.51 2.60
N LYS A 263 3.51 5.64 3.29
CA LYS A 263 2.74 6.85 3.00
C LYS A 263 3.57 7.93 2.30
N ASN A 264 2.97 8.48 1.25
CA ASN A 264 3.43 9.64 0.49
C ASN A 264 4.94 9.57 0.19
N PRO A 265 5.38 8.62 -0.66
CA PRO A 265 6.79 8.49 -1.01
C PRO A 265 7.41 9.83 -1.42
N THR A 266 8.57 10.14 -0.85
CA THR A 266 9.35 11.35 -1.17
C THR A 266 10.43 11.09 -2.22
N ALA A 267 10.77 9.81 -2.42
CA ALA A 267 11.58 9.33 -3.54
C ALA A 267 10.88 8.15 -4.22
N TYR A 268 10.96 8.11 -5.54
CA TYR A 268 10.34 7.08 -6.38
C TYR A 268 11.21 6.86 -7.62
N ALA A 269 11.56 5.60 -7.88
CA ALA A 269 12.34 5.20 -9.05
C ALA A 269 11.78 3.91 -9.66
N VAL A 270 11.55 3.90 -10.97
CA VAL A 270 11.22 2.68 -11.72
C VAL A 270 12.53 2.01 -12.14
N ASN A 271 12.79 0.82 -11.60
CA ASN A 271 13.99 0.05 -11.89
C ASN A 271 13.85 -0.77 -13.18
N SER A 272 12.67 -1.35 -13.39
CA SER A 272 12.35 -2.17 -14.56
C SER A 272 10.83 -2.24 -14.78
N THR A 273 10.39 -2.61 -15.98
CA THR A 273 8.96 -2.62 -16.37
C THR A 273 8.56 -3.96 -16.98
N GLY A 274 7.29 -4.36 -16.81
CA GLY A 274 6.75 -5.55 -17.47
C GLY A 274 7.30 -6.88 -16.92
N ASN A 275 7.67 -6.89 -15.64
CA ASN A 275 8.14 -8.09 -14.96
C ASN A 275 7.00 -9.09 -14.73
N THR A 276 7.37 -10.36 -14.61
CA THR A 276 6.43 -11.39 -14.15
C THR A 276 5.98 -11.07 -12.73
N LEU A 277 4.68 -11.09 -12.48
CA LEU A 277 4.14 -10.89 -11.14
C LEU A 277 4.53 -12.03 -10.19
N PRO A 278 4.65 -11.74 -8.87
CA PRO A 278 4.67 -12.77 -7.84
C PRO A 278 3.55 -13.80 -8.04
N THR A 279 3.85 -15.07 -7.80
CA THR A 279 2.86 -16.14 -7.91
C THR A 279 1.82 -15.96 -6.81
N PRO A 280 0.51 -15.88 -7.13
CA PRO A 280 -0.53 -15.76 -6.12
C PRO A 280 -0.48 -16.90 -5.10
N THR A 281 -0.57 -16.57 -3.83
CA THR A 281 -0.59 -17.57 -2.75
C THR A 281 -1.95 -18.24 -2.72
N VAL A 282 -1.99 -19.56 -2.97
CA VAL A 282 -3.25 -20.31 -2.93
C VAL A 282 -3.63 -20.60 -1.49
N LEU A 283 -4.78 -20.08 -1.06
CA LEU A 283 -5.28 -20.18 0.31
C LEU A 283 -6.71 -20.70 0.33
N THR A 284 -7.14 -21.15 1.52
CA THR A 284 -8.57 -21.33 1.79
C THR A 284 -9.20 -19.98 2.09
N THR A 285 -10.53 -19.86 1.98
CA THR A 285 -11.21 -18.58 2.28
C THR A 285 -10.97 -18.11 3.71
N LEU A 286 -11.01 -19.01 4.71
CA LEU A 286 -10.66 -18.65 6.08
C LEU A 286 -9.18 -18.31 6.24
N GLY A 287 -8.28 -19.03 5.55
CA GLY A 287 -6.84 -18.84 5.67
C GLY A 287 -6.34 -17.52 5.08
N ALA A 288 -7.12 -16.89 4.21
CA ALA A 288 -6.83 -15.56 3.68
C ALA A 288 -7.13 -14.43 4.69
N ASN A 289 -7.98 -14.65 5.71
CA ASN A 289 -8.30 -13.66 6.74
C ASN A 289 -7.23 -13.60 7.85
N ASP A 290 -5.98 -13.40 7.47
CA ASP A 290 -4.86 -13.39 8.40
C ASP A 290 -3.89 -12.27 8.02
N GLU A 291 -3.38 -11.58 9.04
CA GLU A 291 -2.47 -10.44 8.93
C GLU A 291 -1.29 -10.72 8.01
N GLN A 292 -0.76 -11.95 8.06
CA GLN A 292 0.39 -12.32 7.25
C GLN A 292 0.13 -12.24 5.75
N TYR A 293 -1.11 -12.10 5.30
CA TYR A 293 -1.45 -11.93 3.90
C TYR A 293 -1.84 -10.50 3.54
N GLU A 294 -1.83 -9.54 4.46
CA GLU A 294 -2.07 -8.12 4.16
C GLU A 294 -1.16 -7.65 3.01
N GLY A 295 -1.75 -7.01 2.01
CA GLY A 295 -1.08 -6.54 0.80
C GLY A 295 -0.56 -7.64 -0.14
N VAL A 296 -0.72 -8.93 0.20
CA VAL A 296 -0.25 -10.06 -0.60
C VAL A 296 -1.27 -10.46 -1.65
N LEU A 297 -0.80 -10.75 -2.85
CA LEU A 297 -1.55 -11.36 -3.95
C LEU A 297 -1.86 -12.81 -3.60
N VAL A 298 -3.15 -13.11 -3.42
CA VAL A 298 -3.66 -14.43 -3.05
C VAL A 298 -4.64 -14.95 -4.09
N LYS A 299 -4.92 -16.26 -4.00
CA LYS A 299 -5.93 -16.93 -4.81
C LYS A 299 -6.71 -17.91 -3.96
N VAL A 300 -8.03 -17.87 -4.05
CA VAL A 300 -8.94 -18.89 -3.51
C VAL A 300 -9.59 -19.64 -4.67
N ASN A 301 -9.73 -20.96 -4.54
CA ASN A 301 -10.27 -21.81 -5.61
C ASN A 301 -11.62 -22.40 -5.21
N GLY A 302 -12.56 -22.43 -6.15
CA GLY A 302 -13.85 -23.12 -5.97
C GLY A 302 -14.66 -22.64 -4.76
N ALA A 303 -14.58 -21.36 -4.42
CA ALA A 303 -15.30 -20.79 -3.28
C ALA A 303 -16.71 -20.39 -3.70
N THR A 304 -17.73 -20.91 -2.99
CA THR A 304 -19.13 -20.62 -3.27
C THR A 304 -19.48 -19.20 -2.85
N CYS A 305 -20.12 -18.41 -3.73
CA CYS A 305 -20.74 -17.15 -3.34
C CYS A 305 -21.90 -17.41 -2.37
N THR A 306 -21.72 -17.07 -1.09
CA THR A 306 -22.71 -17.31 -0.03
C THR A 306 -23.62 -16.10 0.20
N ALA A 307 -23.13 -14.89 -0.07
CA ALA A 307 -23.91 -13.66 0.01
C ALA A 307 -23.51 -12.68 -1.09
N ASP A 308 -24.50 -12.16 -1.81
CA ASP A 308 -24.33 -11.03 -2.72
C ASP A 308 -24.97 -9.81 -2.06
N THR A 309 -24.14 -8.86 -1.64
CA THR A 309 -24.60 -7.60 -1.05
C THR A 309 -24.31 -6.40 -1.95
N THR A 310 -24.09 -6.61 -3.26
CA THR A 310 -23.77 -5.54 -4.22
C THR A 310 -24.79 -4.41 -4.26
N VAL A 311 -26.06 -4.68 -3.91
CA VAL A 311 -27.14 -3.67 -3.88
C VAL A 311 -27.30 -2.97 -2.51
N ASN A 312 -26.92 -3.62 -1.40
CA ASN A 312 -27.25 -3.16 -0.03
C ASN A 312 -26.10 -3.24 1.00
N GLY A 313 -24.88 -3.56 0.56
CA GLY A 313 -23.69 -3.72 1.41
C GLY A 313 -22.43 -3.27 0.70
N PHE A 314 -22.45 -2.03 0.17
CA PHE A 314 -21.27 -1.35 -0.36
C PHE A 314 -20.54 -2.08 -1.49
N GLY A 315 -21.25 -2.81 -2.36
CA GLY A 315 -20.61 -3.51 -3.47
C GLY A 315 -19.92 -4.83 -3.10
N GLU A 316 -19.87 -5.17 -1.81
CA GLU A 316 -19.18 -6.36 -1.31
C GLU A 316 -19.99 -7.64 -1.56
N TRP A 317 -19.27 -8.76 -1.61
CA TRP A 317 -19.85 -10.10 -1.65
C TRP A 317 -19.00 -11.07 -0.84
N THR A 318 -19.61 -12.19 -0.42
CA THR A 318 -18.96 -13.18 0.45
C THR A 318 -18.82 -14.50 -0.27
N ILE A 319 -17.63 -15.08 -0.20
CA ILE A 319 -17.32 -16.42 -0.69
C ILE A 319 -16.90 -17.35 0.44
N ASN A 320 -17.13 -18.66 0.26
CA ASN A 320 -16.74 -19.68 1.22
C ASN A 320 -16.42 -21.00 0.50
N ASP A 321 -15.23 -21.54 0.72
CA ASP A 321 -14.79 -22.84 0.19
C ASP A 321 -15.09 -24.04 1.12
N GLY A 322 -15.83 -23.78 2.20
CA GLY A 322 -16.11 -24.71 3.29
C GLY A 322 -15.27 -24.45 4.55
N SER A 323 -14.20 -23.67 4.47
CA SER A 323 -13.34 -23.33 5.62
C SER A 323 -13.86 -22.14 6.44
N GLY A 324 -14.58 -21.20 5.81
CA GLY A 324 -15.06 -19.98 6.45
C GLY A 324 -15.37 -18.88 5.43
N ALA A 325 -15.97 -17.77 5.88
CA ALA A 325 -16.31 -16.66 5.00
C ALA A 325 -15.07 -15.81 4.66
N LEU A 326 -14.97 -15.35 3.42
CA LEU A 326 -14.05 -14.31 2.97
C LEU A 326 -14.85 -13.25 2.20
N VAL A 327 -14.62 -11.98 2.53
CA VAL A 327 -15.24 -10.85 1.83
C VAL A 327 -14.42 -10.51 0.59
N VAL A 328 -15.10 -10.27 -0.51
CA VAL A 328 -14.54 -9.74 -1.75
C VAL A 328 -15.16 -8.36 -1.97
N ASP A 329 -14.31 -7.36 -2.19
CA ASP A 329 -14.71 -5.94 -2.25
C ASP A 329 -14.51 -5.37 -3.66
N ASP A 330 -15.37 -4.43 -4.04
CA ASP A 330 -15.43 -3.83 -5.38
C ASP A 330 -14.52 -2.60 -5.55
N LYS A 331 -13.74 -2.25 -4.52
CA LYS A 331 -12.78 -1.13 -4.47
C LYS A 331 -11.89 -1.00 -5.72
N MET A 332 -11.51 -2.12 -6.33
CA MET A 332 -10.72 -2.14 -7.59
C MET A 332 -11.51 -2.65 -8.79
N TYR A 333 -12.28 -3.73 -8.64
CA TYR A 333 -13.05 -4.32 -9.73
C TYR A 333 -14.48 -4.62 -9.32
N VAL A 334 -15.41 -3.88 -9.94
CA VAL A 334 -16.84 -4.09 -9.76
C VAL A 334 -17.28 -5.37 -10.48
N PHE A 335 -17.78 -6.32 -9.69
CA PHE A 335 -18.30 -7.59 -10.19
C PHE A 335 -19.66 -7.91 -9.55
N ALA A 336 -20.60 -8.40 -10.35
CA ALA A 336 -21.91 -8.86 -9.88
C ALA A 336 -21.91 -10.39 -9.79
N PRO A 337 -21.68 -10.98 -8.60
CA PRO A 337 -21.64 -12.43 -8.45
C PRO A 337 -23.04 -13.04 -8.52
N THR A 338 -23.11 -14.33 -8.82
CA THR A 338 -24.34 -15.11 -8.70
C THR A 338 -24.25 -15.97 -7.44
N GLN A 339 -25.19 -15.79 -6.51
CA GLN A 339 -25.25 -16.60 -5.30
C GLN A 339 -25.31 -18.09 -5.62
N SER A 340 -24.64 -18.91 -4.81
CA SER A 340 -24.50 -20.36 -4.99
C SER A 340 -23.70 -20.81 -6.21
N VAL A 341 -22.99 -19.91 -6.89
CA VAL A 341 -21.98 -20.25 -7.90
C VAL A 341 -20.60 -20.27 -7.25
N ASP A 342 -19.78 -21.24 -7.65
CA ASP A 342 -18.39 -21.36 -7.21
C ASP A 342 -17.48 -20.51 -8.09
N TYR A 343 -16.53 -19.80 -7.47
CA TYR A 343 -15.58 -18.93 -8.15
C TYR A 343 -14.13 -19.24 -7.75
N ASN A 344 -13.23 -19.13 -8.72
CA ASN A 344 -11.81 -18.91 -8.45
C ASN A 344 -11.59 -17.41 -8.42
N VAL A 345 -11.14 -16.88 -7.28
CA VAL A 345 -10.92 -15.44 -7.09
C VAL A 345 -9.45 -15.20 -6.76
N THR A 346 -8.81 -14.33 -7.55
CA THR A 346 -7.44 -13.85 -7.32
C THR A 346 -7.51 -12.37 -6.97
N GLY A 347 -6.63 -11.88 -6.12
CA GLY A 347 -6.64 -10.48 -5.73
C GLY A 347 -5.60 -10.20 -4.65
N VAL A 348 -5.37 -8.92 -4.36
CA VAL A 348 -4.57 -8.53 -3.19
C VAL A 348 -5.46 -8.51 -1.96
N MET A 349 -4.94 -8.95 -0.82
CA MET A 349 -5.66 -8.81 0.45
C MET A 349 -5.49 -7.38 0.99
N ASP A 350 -6.61 -6.77 1.35
CA ASP A 350 -6.69 -5.45 1.97
C ASP A 350 -7.29 -5.57 3.37
N TYR A 351 -7.02 -4.60 4.22
CA TYR A 351 -7.62 -4.51 5.55
C TYR A 351 -8.34 -3.18 5.71
N SER A 352 -9.64 -3.22 6.01
CA SER A 352 -10.41 -2.01 6.31
C SER A 352 -11.62 -2.32 7.17
N PHE A 353 -12.02 -1.36 8.01
CA PHE A 353 -13.17 -1.51 8.91
C PHE A 353 -13.12 -2.78 9.76
N SER A 354 -11.91 -3.17 10.17
CA SER A 354 -11.62 -4.38 10.95
C SER A 354 -11.92 -5.71 10.24
N VAL A 355 -11.91 -5.71 8.90
CA VAL A 355 -12.19 -6.89 8.06
C VAL A 355 -11.13 -7.01 6.97
N PHE A 356 -10.58 -8.22 6.80
CA PHE A 356 -9.78 -8.58 5.63
C PHE A 356 -10.68 -8.77 4.41
N LYS A 357 -10.27 -8.18 3.29
CA LYS A 357 -11.03 -8.20 2.05
C LYS A 357 -10.13 -8.57 0.89
N LEU A 358 -10.61 -9.46 0.03
CA LEU A 358 -9.93 -9.78 -1.21
C LEU A 358 -10.33 -8.76 -2.27
N LEU A 359 -9.35 -8.12 -2.92
CA LEU A 359 -9.56 -7.13 -3.96
C LEU A 359 -9.15 -7.68 -5.34
N PRO A 360 -10.09 -8.14 -6.17
CA PRO A 360 -9.83 -8.50 -7.55
C PRO A 360 -9.40 -7.26 -8.35
N ARG A 361 -8.44 -7.40 -9.26
CA ARG A 361 -7.87 -6.27 -10.02
C ARG A 361 -8.60 -6.05 -11.34
N ASP A 362 -9.04 -7.12 -11.98
CA ASP A 362 -9.75 -7.08 -13.26
C ASP A 362 -10.63 -8.33 -13.49
N MET A 363 -11.23 -8.43 -14.67
CA MET A 363 -12.13 -9.53 -15.03
C MET A 363 -11.48 -10.92 -15.03
N ASN A 364 -10.16 -11.03 -15.19
CA ASN A 364 -9.44 -12.31 -15.18
C ASN A 364 -9.22 -12.84 -13.76
N ASP A 365 -9.35 -11.97 -12.76
CA ASP A 365 -9.20 -12.33 -11.36
C ASP A 365 -10.47 -13.00 -10.80
N VAL A 366 -11.63 -12.93 -11.48
CA VAL A 366 -12.88 -13.58 -11.05
C VAL A 366 -13.37 -14.55 -12.13
N VAL A 367 -13.16 -15.85 -11.91
CA VAL A 367 -13.49 -16.91 -12.88
C VAL A 367 -14.47 -17.90 -12.28
N ILE A 368 -15.56 -18.21 -12.99
CA ILE A 368 -16.51 -19.27 -12.57
C ILE A 368 -15.76 -20.60 -12.47
N SER A 369 -15.78 -21.19 -11.28
CA SER A 369 -15.27 -22.53 -11.03
C SER A 369 -16.28 -23.55 -11.52
N THR A 370 -16.16 -23.94 -12.79
CA THR A 370 -16.96 -25.06 -13.29
C THR A 370 -16.35 -26.38 -12.82
N SER A 371 -17.16 -27.30 -12.27
CA SER A 371 -16.75 -28.66 -11.90
C SER A 371 -16.20 -29.51 -13.07
N ILE A 372 -16.21 -28.97 -14.30
CA ILE A 372 -15.73 -29.62 -15.53
C ILE A 372 -14.22 -29.88 -15.50
N GLU A 373 -13.41 -29.04 -14.85
CA GLU A 373 -11.96 -29.27 -14.72
C GLU A 373 -11.64 -30.46 -13.79
N GLU A 374 -12.36 -30.60 -12.66
CA GLU A 374 -12.21 -31.76 -11.78
C GLU A 374 -12.72 -33.05 -12.43
N ILE A 375 -13.85 -32.99 -13.15
CA ILE A 375 -14.43 -34.16 -13.82
C ILE A 375 -13.49 -34.73 -14.89
N LYS A 376 -12.79 -33.88 -15.66
CA LYS A 376 -11.80 -34.33 -16.67
C LYS A 376 -10.65 -35.15 -16.09
N ASN A 377 -10.30 -34.92 -14.83
CA ASN A 377 -9.19 -35.60 -14.16
C ASN A 377 -9.59 -36.89 -13.43
N ILE A 378 -10.88 -37.25 -13.40
CA ILE A 378 -11.34 -38.51 -12.81
C ILE A 378 -10.91 -39.66 -13.72
N LYS A 379 -9.95 -40.46 -13.25
CA LYS A 379 -9.53 -41.68 -13.94
C LYS A 379 -10.62 -42.74 -13.79
N VAL A 380 -11.11 -43.27 -14.91
CA VAL A 380 -12.13 -44.33 -14.94
C VAL A 380 -11.54 -45.59 -15.57
N SER A 381 -11.57 -46.68 -14.83
CA SER A 381 -11.19 -48.02 -15.29
C SER A 381 -12.39 -48.95 -15.22
N VAL A 382 -12.74 -49.59 -16.34
CA VAL A 382 -13.86 -50.52 -16.42
C VAL A 382 -13.39 -51.87 -16.95
N TYR A 383 -13.56 -52.94 -16.18
CA TYR A 383 -12.98 -54.25 -16.48
C TYR A 383 -13.74 -55.42 -15.83
N PRO A 384 -13.61 -56.65 -16.37
CA PRO A 384 -13.00 -56.95 -17.68
C PRO A 384 -13.92 -56.51 -18.82
N ASN A 385 -13.33 -56.19 -19.98
CA ASN A 385 -14.05 -55.94 -21.23
C ASN A 385 -13.31 -56.68 -22.36
N PRO A 386 -13.87 -57.75 -22.96
CA PRO A 386 -15.22 -58.28 -22.76
C PRO A 386 -15.49 -58.89 -21.37
N VAL A 387 -16.75 -58.84 -20.92
CA VAL A 387 -17.21 -59.34 -19.61
C VAL A 387 -18.05 -60.61 -19.76
N LYS A 388 -17.94 -61.52 -18.78
CA LYS A 388 -18.80 -62.71 -18.62
C LYS A 388 -19.78 -62.52 -17.45
N ASP A 389 -19.27 -62.62 -16.22
CA ASP A 389 -20.13 -62.71 -15.04
C ASP A 389 -20.31 -61.36 -14.32
N ASN A 390 -19.23 -60.59 -14.15
CA ASN A 390 -19.25 -59.35 -13.39
C ASN A 390 -18.35 -58.29 -14.02
N ILE A 391 -18.87 -57.06 -14.14
CA ILE A 391 -18.12 -55.87 -14.56
C ILE A 391 -17.80 -55.01 -13.35
N SER A 392 -16.58 -54.51 -13.28
CA SER A 392 -16.12 -53.59 -12.24
C SER A 392 -15.88 -52.21 -12.82
N PHE A 393 -16.39 -51.19 -12.13
CA PHE A 393 -16.13 -49.78 -12.35
C PHE A 393 -15.25 -49.30 -11.21
N GLU A 394 -14.07 -48.77 -11.53
CA GLU A 394 -13.12 -48.25 -10.57
C GLU A 394 -12.71 -46.84 -10.96
N LEU A 395 -12.92 -45.89 -10.05
CA LEU A 395 -12.70 -44.47 -10.27
C LEU A 395 -11.65 -43.93 -9.31
N SER A 396 -10.99 -42.82 -9.66
CA SER A 396 -10.18 -42.05 -8.71
C SER A 396 -11.00 -41.17 -7.76
N THR A 397 -12.31 -41.40 -7.65
CA THR A 397 -13.23 -40.68 -6.75
C THR A 397 -14.24 -41.64 -6.10
N ASN A 398 -14.85 -41.22 -5.00
CA ASN A 398 -15.94 -41.91 -4.31
C ASN A 398 -17.31 -41.32 -4.72
N ASN A 399 -18.41 -41.90 -4.23
CA ASN A 399 -19.76 -41.32 -4.37
C ASN A 399 -20.20 -41.04 -5.83
N TYR A 400 -20.39 -42.10 -6.61
CA TYR A 400 -20.82 -42.00 -8.02
C TYR A 400 -21.99 -42.94 -8.32
N GLN A 401 -22.67 -42.68 -9.43
CA GLN A 401 -23.72 -43.53 -10.00
C GLN A 401 -23.29 -44.05 -11.37
N VAL A 402 -23.57 -45.32 -11.64
CA VAL A 402 -23.42 -45.95 -12.95
C VAL A 402 -24.80 -46.30 -13.49
N GLN A 403 -25.05 -45.94 -14.75
CA GLN A 403 -26.21 -46.33 -15.53
C GLN A 403 -25.75 -47.15 -16.73
N ILE A 404 -26.31 -48.34 -16.92
CA ILE A 404 -26.06 -49.23 -18.05
C ILE A 404 -27.30 -49.26 -18.93
N PHE A 405 -27.11 -49.13 -20.23
CA PHE A 405 -28.19 -49.13 -21.22
C PHE A 405 -27.83 -49.97 -22.46
N ASP A 406 -28.86 -50.47 -23.12
CA ASP A 406 -28.71 -51.25 -24.37
C ASP A 406 -28.52 -50.33 -25.60
N ILE A 407 -28.37 -50.93 -26.78
CA ILE A 407 -28.20 -50.20 -28.05
C ILE A 407 -29.39 -49.31 -28.44
N THR A 408 -30.56 -49.50 -27.81
CA THR A 408 -31.75 -48.68 -28.05
C THR A 408 -31.82 -47.49 -27.08
N GLY A 409 -30.88 -47.39 -26.13
CA GLY A 409 -30.86 -46.37 -25.10
C GLY A 409 -31.73 -46.71 -23.88
N LYS A 410 -32.30 -47.92 -23.81
CA LYS A 410 -33.09 -48.36 -22.66
C LYS A 410 -32.17 -48.66 -21.49
N THR A 411 -32.38 -48.02 -20.35
CA THR A 411 -31.67 -48.33 -19.10
C THR A 411 -31.97 -49.75 -18.65
N ILE A 412 -30.92 -50.56 -18.54
CA ILE A 412 -30.98 -51.96 -18.12
C ILE A 412 -30.65 -52.10 -16.63
N LYS A 413 -29.63 -51.38 -16.16
CA LYS A 413 -29.24 -51.35 -14.74
C LYS A 413 -28.81 -49.96 -14.33
N GLN A 414 -29.06 -49.62 -13.06
CA GLN A 414 -28.54 -48.43 -12.41
C GLN A 414 -28.09 -48.81 -11.00
N ALA A 415 -26.92 -48.33 -10.59
CA ALA A 415 -26.38 -48.59 -9.27
C ALA A 415 -25.51 -47.42 -8.81
N SER A 416 -25.52 -47.15 -7.51
CA SER A 416 -24.69 -46.12 -6.89
C SER A 416 -23.65 -46.76 -5.99
N SER A 417 -22.48 -46.14 -5.87
CA SER A 417 -21.39 -46.56 -4.99
C SER A 417 -20.93 -45.40 -4.12
N LEU A 418 -20.78 -45.66 -2.82
CA LEU A 418 -20.14 -44.74 -1.89
C LEU A 418 -18.61 -44.92 -1.85
N ARG A 419 -18.09 -45.97 -2.49
CA ARG A 419 -16.66 -46.31 -2.57
C ARG A 419 -16.16 -46.13 -4.01
N ASN A 420 -14.85 -46.07 -4.16
CA ASN A 420 -14.18 -45.90 -5.44
C ASN A 420 -14.38 -47.08 -6.42
N LYS A 421 -14.80 -48.26 -5.94
CA LYS A 421 -15.05 -49.45 -6.75
C LYS A 421 -16.49 -49.97 -6.59
N LEU A 422 -17.12 -50.28 -7.73
CA LEU A 422 -18.45 -50.87 -7.85
C LEU A 422 -18.38 -52.09 -8.78
N THR A 423 -18.90 -53.24 -8.32
CA THR A 423 -19.00 -54.44 -9.15
C THR A 423 -20.46 -54.77 -9.40
N LEU A 424 -20.84 -54.96 -10.66
CA LEU A 424 -22.20 -55.29 -11.09
C LEU A 424 -22.22 -56.63 -11.81
N SER A 425 -23.21 -57.46 -11.50
CA SER A 425 -23.43 -58.72 -12.22
C SER A 425 -24.01 -58.47 -13.62
N THR A 426 -23.39 -59.13 -14.61
CA THR A 426 -23.77 -59.14 -16.03
C THR A 426 -24.37 -60.48 -16.48
N THR A 427 -24.61 -61.43 -15.57
CA THR A 427 -25.12 -62.77 -15.90
C THR A 427 -26.50 -62.76 -16.55
N GLU A 428 -27.30 -61.72 -16.28
CA GLU A 428 -28.64 -61.52 -16.82
C GLU A 428 -28.64 -60.82 -18.19
N LEU A 429 -27.47 -60.41 -18.69
CA LEU A 429 -27.31 -59.71 -19.96
C LEU A 429 -27.01 -60.70 -21.07
N ASN A 430 -27.72 -60.58 -22.20
CA ASN A 430 -27.43 -61.36 -23.41
C ASN A 430 -26.09 -60.93 -24.02
N ASN A 431 -25.49 -61.80 -24.85
CA ASN A 431 -24.28 -61.44 -25.61
C ASN A 431 -24.54 -60.23 -26.51
N GLY A 432 -23.68 -59.21 -26.41
CA GLY A 432 -23.88 -57.96 -27.15
C GLY A 432 -23.07 -56.78 -26.63
N ILE A 433 -23.28 -55.62 -27.26
CA ILE A 433 -22.68 -54.35 -26.87
C ILE A 433 -23.65 -53.61 -25.95
N TYR A 434 -23.13 -53.15 -24.82
CA TYR A 434 -23.83 -52.31 -23.87
C TYR A 434 -23.07 -51.02 -23.66
N PHE A 435 -23.79 -49.98 -23.29
CA PHE A 435 -23.22 -48.68 -22.96
C PHE A 435 -23.40 -48.40 -21.48
N TYR A 436 -22.50 -47.60 -20.94
CA TYR A 436 -22.61 -47.10 -19.58
C TYR A 436 -22.33 -45.60 -19.55
N SER A 437 -23.03 -44.92 -18.65
CA SER A 437 -22.77 -43.54 -18.24
C SER A 437 -22.50 -43.51 -16.75
N ILE A 438 -21.49 -42.74 -16.34
CA ILE A 438 -21.13 -42.55 -14.95
C ILE A 438 -21.39 -41.10 -14.58
N PHE A 439 -22.06 -40.87 -13.47
CA PHE A 439 -22.41 -39.56 -12.94
C PHE A 439 -21.83 -39.37 -11.54
N THR A 440 -21.50 -38.13 -11.21
CA THR A 440 -21.26 -37.71 -9.83
C THR A 440 -22.58 -37.73 -9.02
N LYS A 441 -22.50 -37.63 -7.69
CA LYS A 441 -23.69 -37.61 -6.81
C LYS A 441 -24.64 -36.44 -7.11
N ASP A 442 -24.09 -35.30 -7.50
CA ASP A 442 -24.79 -34.07 -7.92
C ASP A 442 -25.43 -34.17 -9.32
N GLY A 443 -25.18 -35.27 -10.05
CA GLY A 443 -25.81 -35.54 -11.35
C GLY A 443 -24.99 -35.11 -12.56
N SER A 444 -23.76 -34.61 -12.37
CA SER A 444 -22.85 -34.25 -13.45
C SER A 444 -22.29 -35.50 -14.15
N LEU A 445 -22.26 -35.52 -15.48
CA LEU A 445 -21.74 -36.65 -16.28
C LEU A 445 -20.21 -36.70 -16.24
N ILE A 446 -19.64 -37.80 -15.76
CA ILE A 446 -18.19 -38.06 -15.75
C ILE A 446 -17.72 -38.63 -17.09
N THR A 447 -18.34 -39.72 -17.55
CA THR A 447 -17.97 -40.37 -18.80
C THR A 447 -19.09 -41.25 -19.33
N THR A 448 -19.08 -41.48 -20.63
CA THR A 448 -19.92 -42.48 -21.32
C THR A 448 -19.03 -43.34 -22.21
N ASN A 449 -19.13 -44.66 -22.08
CA ASN A 449 -18.41 -45.59 -22.95
C ASN A 449 -19.18 -46.90 -23.11
N LYS A 450 -18.60 -47.88 -23.79
CA LYS A 450 -19.20 -49.20 -24.05
C LYS A 450 -18.40 -50.34 -23.45
N PHE A 451 -19.09 -51.44 -23.20
CA PHE A 451 -18.48 -52.73 -22.90
C PHE A 451 -19.20 -53.85 -23.67
N ILE A 452 -18.51 -54.98 -23.82
CA ILE A 452 -19.01 -56.14 -24.57
C ILE A 452 -19.30 -57.27 -23.58
N VAL A 453 -20.51 -57.81 -23.60
CA VAL A 453 -20.87 -59.05 -22.90
C VAL A 453 -20.64 -60.22 -23.84
N ALA A 454 -19.83 -61.19 -23.42
CA ALA A 454 -19.49 -62.38 -24.19
C ALA A 454 -19.43 -63.62 -23.27
N GLN A 455 -20.61 -64.17 -22.96
CA GLN A 455 -20.81 -65.39 -22.17
C GLN A 455 -20.21 -66.62 -22.85
#